data_AF-A0A926CE75-F1
#
_entry.id   AF-A0A926CE75-F1
#
_cell.length_a   1.000
_cell.length_b   1.000
_cell.length_c   1.000
_cell.angle_alpha   90.00
_cell.angle_beta   90.00
_cell.angle_gamma   90.00
#
_symmetry.space_group_name_H-M   'P 1'
#
loop_
_entity.id
_entity.type
_entity.pdbx_description
1 polymer ?
#
loop_
_entity_poly.entity_id
_entity_poly.type
_entity_poly.pdbx_seq_one_letter_code
_entity_poly.pdbx_strand_id
1 'polypeptide(L)'
;MILPKERDPRFITIRRGGTLEDSHHRLLAQWAAECAKHVLPLFEAVQPLDPRPRRAVEQALVWTRGEITMTQARSAAGYAKAAARELSGAARHAAYAAGQAAAVAHIAAHELGAAAYAIKAAQAAAPNGEGDRAGRRECCWQRERLPAAIRDLVLDDQRLRNGICWWAFDC
;
A
#
# COMPACT_ATOMS: atom_id res chain seq x y z
N MET A 1 13.27 -0.34 4.52
CA MET A 1 12.75 -0.37 3.14
C MET A 1 11.87 -1.60 3.01
N ILE A 2 10.58 -1.48 2.65
CA ILE A 2 9.64 -2.62 2.51
C ILE A 2 9.74 -3.20 1.09
N LEU A 3 10.95 -3.60 0.70
CA LEU A 3 11.22 -4.37 -0.50
C LEU A 3 12.35 -5.35 -0.15
N PRO A 4 12.21 -6.64 -0.48
CA PRO A 4 13.26 -7.61 -0.24
C PRO A 4 14.48 -7.32 -1.12
N LYS A 5 15.65 -7.80 -0.70
CA LYS A 5 16.88 -7.72 -1.51
C LYS A 5 16.74 -8.53 -2.79
N GLU A 6 16.26 -9.76 -2.65
CA GLU A 6 15.93 -10.65 -3.76
C GLU A 6 14.51 -10.36 -4.24
N ARG A 7 14.36 -10.13 -5.54
CA ARG A 7 13.06 -9.81 -6.13
C ARG A 7 12.35 -11.10 -6.50
N ASP A 8 11.10 -11.24 -6.05
CA ASP A 8 10.22 -12.32 -6.49
C ASP A 8 9.74 -12.08 -7.94
N PRO A 9 10.04 -12.99 -8.89
CA PRO A 9 9.59 -12.88 -10.28
C PRO A 9 8.07 -12.77 -10.43
N ARG A 10 7.29 -13.27 -9.46
CA ARG A 10 5.83 -13.16 -9.44
C ARG A 10 5.32 -11.73 -9.27
N PHE A 11 6.18 -10.79 -8.88
CA PHE A 11 5.88 -9.36 -8.79
C PHE A 11 6.60 -8.53 -9.89
N ILE A 12 7.15 -9.18 -10.90
CA ILE A 12 7.78 -8.55 -12.06
C ILE A 12 6.95 -8.90 -13.29
N THR A 13 6.58 -7.90 -14.09
CA THR A 13 5.76 -8.14 -15.27
C THR A 13 6.46 -8.97 -16.34
N ILE A 14 5.70 -9.72 -17.14
CA ILE A 14 6.24 -10.53 -18.24
C ILE A 14 7.16 -9.71 -19.16
N ARG A 15 6.76 -8.49 -19.54
CA ARG A 15 7.58 -7.58 -20.38
C ARG A 15 8.91 -7.13 -19.71
N ARG A 16 9.09 -7.39 -18.42
CA ARG A 16 10.29 -7.09 -17.63
C ARG A 16 11.02 -8.36 -17.18
N GLY A 17 10.69 -9.52 -17.73
CA GLY A 17 11.36 -10.80 -17.45
C GLY A 17 10.88 -11.53 -16.21
N GLY A 18 9.68 -11.20 -15.69
CA GLY A 18 9.03 -11.95 -14.61
C GLY A 18 7.83 -12.76 -15.09
N THR A 19 6.91 -13.06 -14.18
CA THR A 19 5.72 -13.90 -14.44
C THR A 19 4.40 -13.19 -14.19
N LEU A 20 4.41 -11.90 -13.80
CA LEU A 20 3.19 -11.15 -13.50
C LEU A 20 2.51 -10.65 -14.78
N GLU A 21 1.23 -10.98 -14.94
CA GLU A 21 0.39 -10.38 -15.98
C GLU A 21 0.04 -8.92 -15.67
N ASP A 22 -0.18 -8.09 -16.70
CA ASP A 22 -0.61 -6.71 -16.51
C ASP A 22 -1.97 -6.57 -15.82
N SER A 23 -2.87 -7.52 -16.07
CA SER A 23 -4.15 -7.66 -15.38
C SER A 23 -3.95 -7.77 -13.87
N HIS A 24 -3.09 -8.70 -13.43
CA HIS A 24 -2.75 -8.90 -12.03
C HIS A 24 -1.98 -7.72 -11.44
N HIS A 25 -1.09 -7.08 -12.21
CA HIS A 25 -0.40 -5.87 -11.76
C HIS A 25 -1.38 -4.73 -11.44
N ARG A 26 -2.41 -4.55 -12.27
CA ARG A 26 -3.49 -3.59 -12.01
C ARG A 26 -4.33 -3.97 -10.80
N LEU A 27 -4.65 -5.25 -10.61
CA LEU A 27 -5.37 -5.72 -9.42
C LEU A 27 -4.58 -5.45 -8.12
N LEU A 28 -3.26 -5.68 -8.13
CA LEU A 28 -2.39 -5.36 -6.99
C LEU A 28 -2.41 -3.86 -6.69
N ALA A 29 -2.39 -3.01 -7.73
CA ALA A 29 -2.45 -1.56 -7.55
C ALA A 29 -3.82 -1.09 -7.03
N GLN A 30 -4.91 -1.69 -7.49
CA GLN A 30 -6.27 -1.40 -6.99
C GLN A 30 -6.40 -1.78 -5.53
N TRP A 31 -6.02 -3.01 -5.15
CA TRP A 31 -6.10 -3.47 -3.77
C TRP A 31 -5.20 -2.63 -2.84
N ALA A 32 -3.97 -2.31 -3.27
CA ALA A 32 -3.09 -1.43 -2.50
C ALA A 32 -3.68 -0.02 -2.29
N ALA A 33 -4.34 0.52 -3.32
CA ALA A 33 -5.04 1.80 -3.23
C ALA A 33 -6.25 1.72 -2.29
N GLU A 34 -7.00 0.61 -2.26
CA GLU A 34 -8.10 0.39 -1.31
C GLU A 34 -7.59 0.38 0.14
N CYS A 35 -6.50 -0.34 0.41
CA CYS A 35 -5.86 -0.35 1.73
C CYS A 35 -5.44 1.07 2.17
N ALA A 36 -4.76 1.80 1.29
CA ALA A 36 -4.34 3.17 1.56
C ALA A 36 -5.52 4.14 1.74
N LYS A 37 -6.59 3.97 0.95
CA LYS A 37 -7.80 4.79 1.03
C LYS A 37 -8.52 4.62 2.38
N HIS A 38 -8.53 3.41 2.93
CA HIS A 38 -9.22 3.13 4.20
C HIS A 38 -8.65 3.95 5.36
N VAL A 39 -7.33 4.16 5.38
CA VAL A 39 -6.63 4.91 6.42
C VAL A 39 -6.34 6.37 6.05
N LEU A 40 -6.62 6.78 4.82
CA LEU A 40 -6.40 8.15 4.34
C LEU A 40 -7.04 9.24 5.23
N PRO A 41 -8.25 9.05 5.81
CA PRO A 41 -8.83 10.04 6.72
C PRO A 41 -7.95 10.39 7.92
N LEU A 42 -7.07 9.47 8.37
CA LEU A 42 -6.13 9.72 9.48
C LEU A 42 -5.09 10.78 9.12
N PHE A 43 -4.69 10.86 7.85
CA PHE A 43 -3.83 11.93 7.36
C PHE A 43 -4.63 13.23 7.22
N GLU A 44 -5.81 13.16 6.61
CA GLU A 44 -6.63 14.34 6.29
C GLU A 44 -7.16 15.06 7.53
N ALA A 45 -7.35 14.34 8.64
CA ALA A 45 -7.67 14.95 9.93
C ALA A 45 -6.54 15.86 10.46
N VAL A 46 -5.28 15.57 10.11
CA VAL A 46 -4.10 16.32 10.57
C VAL A 46 -3.67 17.38 9.56
N GLN A 47 -3.79 17.08 8.26
CA GLN A 47 -3.37 17.95 7.16
C GLN A 47 -4.49 18.08 6.10
N PRO A 48 -5.64 18.69 6.42
CA PRO A 48 -6.82 18.71 5.54
C PRO A 48 -6.59 19.47 4.22
N LEU A 49 -5.61 20.37 4.19
CA LEU A 49 -5.28 21.19 3.02
C LEU A 49 -4.14 20.61 2.17
N ASP A 50 -3.54 19.48 2.57
CA ASP A 50 -2.48 18.82 1.80
C ASP A 50 -3.05 17.70 0.94
N PRO A 51 -3.19 17.90 -0.39
CA PRO A 51 -3.81 16.92 -1.26
C PRO A 51 -2.86 15.77 -1.64
N ARG A 52 -1.57 15.80 -1.24
CA ARG A 52 -0.54 14.90 -1.79
C ARG A 52 -0.86 13.42 -1.56
N PRO A 53 -1.25 12.93 -0.36
CA PRO A 53 -1.63 11.53 -0.18
C PRO A 53 -2.90 11.12 -0.91
N ARG A 54 -3.95 11.95 -0.89
CA ARG A 54 -5.19 11.69 -1.63
C ARG A 54 -4.90 11.53 -3.13
N ARG A 55 -4.15 12.48 -3.71
CA ARG A 55 -3.73 12.41 -5.12
C ARG A 55 -2.93 11.17 -5.45
N ALA A 56 -2.09 10.67 -4.53
CA ALA A 56 -1.35 9.43 -4.76
C ALA A 56 -2.29 8.21 -4.86
N VAL A 57 -3.27 8.09 -3.95
CA VAL A 57 -4.30 7.03 -4.02
C VAL A 57 -5.10 7.13 -5.32
N GLU A 58 -5.56 8.33 -5.67
CA GLU A 58 -6.30 8.57 -6.92
C GLU A 58 -5.47 8.20 -8.15
N GLN A 59 -4.20 8.60 -8.20
CA GLN A 59 -3.32 8.29 -9.32
C GLN A 59 -3.00 6.80 -9.43
N ALA A 60 -2.93 6.06 -8.33
CA ALA A 60 -2.82 4.60 -8.39
C ALA A 60 -4.02 4.00 -9.14
N LEU A 61 -5.24 4.45 -8.82
CA LEU A 61 -6.47 4.00 -9.49
C LEU A 61 -6.54 4.45 -10.95
N VAL A 62 -6.19 5.71 -11.26
CA VAL A 62 -6.13 6.26 -12.62
C VAL A 62 -5.13 5.48 -13.48
N TRP A 63 -3.97 5.13 -12.93
CA TRP A 63 -2.98 4.29 -13.61
C TRP A 63 -3.54 2.91 -13.97
N THR A 64 -4.36 2.32 -13.09
CA THR A 64 -4.96 0.99 -13.37
C THR A 64 -5.91 1.01 -14.57
N ARG A 65 -6.45 2.18 -14.92
CA ARG A 65 -7.31 2.40 -16.10
C ARG A 65 -6.52 2.77 -17.37
N GLY A 66 -5.20 2.90 -17.28
CA GLY A 66 -4.33 3.27 -18.40
C GLY A 66 -4.34 4.76 -18.74
N GLU A 67 -4.90 5.61 -17.87
CA GLU A 67 -5.09 7.04 -18.13
C GLU A 67 -3.83 7.88 -17.84
N ILE A 68 -2.90 7.36 -17.03
CA ILE A 68 -1.61 8.01 -16.76
C ILE A 68 -0.45 7.03 -16.92
N THR A 69 0.74 7.59 -17.13
CA THR A 69 1.99 6.84 -17.20
C THR A 69 2.43 6.35 -15.82
N MET A 70 3.27 5.31 -15.81
CA MET A 70 3.95 4.84 -14.60
C MET A 70 4.74 5.96 -13.91
N THR A 71 5.42 6.80 -14.70
CA THR A 71 6.24 7.90 -14.17
C THR A 71 5.39 8.94 -13.43
N GLN A 72 4.21 9.27 -13.95
CA GLN A 72 3.26 10.17 -13.26
C GLN A 72 2.84 9.58 -11.91
N ALA A 73 2.41 8.31 -11.87
CA ALA A 73 2.06 7.63 -10.63
C ALA A 73 3.24 7.59 -9.63
N ARG A 74 4.46 7.28 -10.11
CA ARG A 74 5.68 7.29 -9.30
C ARG A 74 6.00 8.68 -8.74
N SER A 75 5.74 9.75 -9.47
CA SER A 75 5.92 11.11 -8.97
C SER A 75 4.95 11.41 -7.82
N ALA A 76 3.67 11.04 -7.95
CA ALA A 76 2.72 11.18 -6.83
C ALA A 76 3.10 10.33 -5.62
N ALA A 77 3.64 9.13 -5.83
CA ALA A 77 4.22 8.34 -4.75
C ALA A 77 5.31 9.13 -3.99
N GLY A 78 6.20 9.81 -4.71
CA GLY A 78 7.23 10.68 -4.13
C GLY A 78 6.64 11.83 -3.32
N TYR A 79 5.61 12.51 -3.85
CA TYR A 79 4.96 13.63 -3.15
C TYR A 79 4.24 13.20 -1.86
N ALA A 80 3.52 12.07 -1.87
CA ALA A 80 2.90 11.53 -0.67
C ALA A 80 3.94 11.13 0.40
N LYS A 81 5.04 10.49 -0.03
CA LYS A 81 6.17 10.15 0.86
C LYS A 81 6.85 11.39 1.44
N ALA A 82 6.90 12.50 0.70
CA ALA A 82 7.41 13.77 1.22
C ALA A 82 6.46 14.38 2.27
N ALA A 83 5.14 14.32 2.06
CA ALA A 83 4.15 14.76 3.05
C ALA A 83 4.25 14.00 4.38
N ALA A 84 4.66 12.73 4.34
CA ALA A 84 4.82 11.90 5.53
C ALA A 84 6.01 12.30 6.43
N ARG A 85 7.04 12.98 5.89
CA ARG A 85 8.33 13.19 6.59
C ARG A 85 8.18 14.01 7.87
N GLU A 86 7.40 15.08 7.80
CA GLU A 86 7.20 16.03 8.90
C GLU A 86 6.16 15.59 9.93
N LEU A 87 5.41 14.52 9.65
CA LEU A 87 4.35 14.01 10.53
C LEU A 87 4.85 12.88 11.41
N SER A 88 4.07 12.43 12.38
CA SER A 88 4.31 11.22 13.16
C SER A 88 3.01 10.42 13.32
N GLY A 89 3.09 9.22 13.91
CA GLY A 89 1.91 8.40 14.22
C GLY A 89 1.06 8.01 13.00
N ALA A 90 -0.25 7.97 13.21
CA ALA A 90 -1.22 7.50 12.22
C ALA A 90 -1.17 8.25 10.89
N ALA A 91 -1.07 9.59 10.93
CA ALA A 91 -1.04 10.42 9.73
C ALA A 91 0.20 10.14 8.87
N ARG A 92 1.39 9.99 9.48
CA ARG A 92 2.62 9.60 8.77
C ARG A 92 2.44 8.26 8.07
N HIS A 93 1.90 7.27 8.78
CA HIS A 93 1.72 5.93 8.24
C HIS A 93 0.70 5.90 7.10
N ALA A 94 -0.41 6.63 7.22
CA ALA A 94 -1.40 6.77 6.13
C ALA A 94 -0.79 7.41 4.87
N ALA A 95 0.03 8.46 5.03
CA ALA A 95 0.74 9.07 3.90
C ALA A 95 1.76 8.11 3.25
N TYR A 96 2.47 7.32 4.05
CA TYR A 96 3.34 6.27 3.50
C TYR A 96 2.54 5.18 2.78
N ALA A 97 1.38 4.76 3.30
CA ALA A 97 0.51 3.79 2.63
C ALA A 97 0.07 4.30 1.24
N ALA A 98 -0.40 5.54 1.16
CA ALA A 98 -0.75 6.20 -0.10
C ALA A 98 0.43 6.27 -1.08
N GLY A 99 1.62 6.64 -0.58
CA GLY A 99 2.83 6.67 -1.38
C GLY A 99 3.28 5.30 -1.89
N GLN A 100 3.03 4.21 -1.14
CA GLN A 100 3.31 2.86 -1.62
C GLN A 100 2.28 2.39 -2.65
N ALA A 101 1.00 2.70 -2.45
CA ALA A 101 -0.06 2.38 -3.41
C ALA A 101 0.23 2.96 -4.80
N ALA A 102 0.60 4.24 -4.88
CA ALA A 102 1.01 4.86 -6.14
C ALA A 102 2.32 4.27 -6.73
N ALA A 103 3.22 3.79 -5.87
CA ALA A 103 4.47 3.17 -6.30
C ALA A 103 4.27 1.76 -6.91
N VAL A 104 3.12 1.12 -6.71
CA VAL A 104 2.80 -0.18 -7.32
C VAL A 104 2.92 -0.11 -8.84
N ALA A 105 2.50 1.00 -9.46
CA ALA A 105 2.65 1.24 -10.90
C ALA A 105 4.09 1.04 -11.40
N HIS A 106 5.08 1.40 -10.58
CA HIS A 106 6.50 1.24 -10.87
C HIS A 106 6.99 -0.19 -10.59
N ILE A 107 6.69 -0.73 -9.41
CA ILE A 107 7.10 -2.07 -8.95
C ILE A 107 5.94 -2.70 -8.17
N ALA A 108 5.43 -3.85 -8.63
CA ALA A 108 4.21 -4.45 -8.06
C ALA A 108 4.35 -4.82 -6.58
N ALA A 109 5.55 -5.22 -6.14
CA ALA A 109 5.87 -5.57 -4.76
C ALA A 109 5.67 -4.43 -3.73
N HIS A 110 5.39 -3.20 -4.16
CA HIS A 110 4.97 -2.12 -3.26
C HIS A 110 3.59 -2.34 -2.64
N GLU A 111 2.79 -3.29 -3.15
CA GLU A 111 1.45 -3.62 -2.63
C GLU A 111 1.47 -3.89 -1.12
N LEU A 112 2.37 -4.75 -0.62
CA LEU A 112 2.47 -5.02 0.82
C LEU A 112 2.95 -3.81 1.59
N GLY A 113 3.73 -2.93 0.96
CA GLY A 113 4.12 -1.67 1.57
C GLY A 113 2.89 -0.80 1.88
N ALA A 114 1.91 -0.75 0.98
CA ALA A 114 0.67 0.00 1.20
C ALA A 114 -0.15 -0.62 2.34
N ALA A 115 -0.34 -1.94 2.28
CA ALA A 115 -1.10 -2.71 3.27
C ALA A 115 -0.49 -2.64 4.68
N ALA A 116 0.82 -2.89 4.81
CA ALA A 116 1.52 -2.86 6.09
C ALA A 116 1.50 -1.47 6.73
N TYR A 117 1.73 -0.40 5.95
CA TYR A 117 1.63 0.96 6.49
C TYR A 117 0.20 1.34 6.86
N ALA A 118 -0.82 0.85 6.15
CA ALA A 118 -2.20 1.04 6.56
C ALA A 118 -2.49 0.37 7.92
N ILE A 119 -1.99 -0.86 8.13
CA ILE A 119 -2.06 -1.54 9.44
C ILE A 119 -1.34 -0.72 10.52
N LYS A 120 -0.13 -0.21 10.26
CA LYS A 120 0.58 0.69 11.18
C LYS A 120 -0.22 1.97 11.48
N ALA A 121 -0.94 2.51 10.50
CA ALA A 121 -1.77 3.69 10.69
C ALA A 121 -2.95 3.40 11.62
N ALA A 122 -3.65 2.27 11.40
CA ALA A 122 -4.74 1.82 12.27
C ALA A 122 -4.26 1.54 13.70
N GLN A 123 -3.10 0.88 13.86
CA GLN A 123 -2.49 0.66 15.17
C GLN A 123 -2.21 1.97 15.91
N ALA A 124 -1.63 2.96 15.21
CA ALA A 124 -1.24 4.24 15.81
C ALA A 124 -2.42 5.18 16.08
N ALA A 125 -3.57 4.96 15.43
CA ALA A 125 -4.80 5.73 15.67
C ALA A 125 -5.64 5.15 16.82
N ALA A 126 -5.36 3.93 17.25
CA ALA A 126 -6.14 3.25 18.29
C ALA A 126 -5.87 3.86 19.68
N PRO A 127 -6.85 3.79 20.61
CA PRO A 127 -6.61 4.09 22.01
C PRO A 127 -5.46 3.27 22.61
N ASN A 128 -4.88 3.78 23.70
CA ASN A 128 -3.78 3.10 24.40
C ASN A 128 -4.18 1.66 24.78
N GLY A 129 -3.32 0.71 24.40
CA GLY A 129 -3.55 -0.73 24.63
C GLY A 129 -4.41 -1.43 23.58
N GLU A 130 -5.00 -0.71 22.62
CA GLU A 130 -5.85 -1.31 21.56
C GLU A 130 -5.16 -1.43 20.19
N GLY A 131 -3.91 -0.98 20.06
CA GLY A 131 -3.17 -0.98 18.80
C GLY A 131 -3.16 -2.33 18.09
N ASP A 132 -2.76 -3.40 18.79
CA ASP A 132 -2.69 -4.74 18.21
C ASP A 132 -4.05 -5.24 17.70
N ARG A 133 -5.12 -4.97 18.45
CA ARG A 133 -6.48 -5.33 18.04
C ARG A 133 -6.91 -4.55 16.81
N ALA A 134 -6.60 -3.25 16.75
CA ALA A 134 -6.89 -2.43 15.58
C ALA A 134 -6.12 -2.88 14.35
N GLY A 135 -4.84 -3.23 14.51
CA GLY A 135 -4.01 -3.77 13.43
C GLY A 135 -4.55 -5.09 12.88
N ARG A 136 -4.96 -6.03 13.75
CA ARG A 136 -5.59 -7.29 13.31
C ARG A 136 -6.91 -7.07 12.57
N ARG A 137 -7.75 -6.14 13.04
CA ARG A 137 -9.00 -5.78 12.33
C ARG A 137 -8.73 -5.23 10.94
N GLU A 138 -7.75 -4.33 10.81
CA GLU A 138 -7.33 -3.78 9.52
C GLU A 138 -6.79 -4.90 8.60
N CYS A 139 -5.94 -5.78 9.12
CA CYS A 139 -5.41 -6.93 8.39
C CYS A 139 -6.52 -7.87 7.87
N CYS A 140 -7.50 -8.22 8.71
CA CYS A 140 -8.67 -9.01 8.29
C CYS A 140 -9.47 -8.29 7.20
N TRP A 141 -9.76 -7.00 7.39
CA TRP A 141 -10.49 -6.19 6.41
C TRP A 141 -9.78 -6.15 5.05
N GLN A 142 -8.45 -6.00 5.04
CA GLN A 142 -7.66 -6.03 3.80
C GLN A 142 -7.75 -7.39 3.08
N ARG A 143 -7.76 -8.51 3.82
CA ARG A 143 -7.89 -9.87 3.26
C ARG A 143 -9.28 -10.14 2.70
N GLU A 144 -10.33 -9.59 3.31
CA GLU A 144 -11.71 -9.66 2.79
C GLU A 144 -11.86 -8.93 1.45
N ARG A 145 -11.07 -7.86 1.22
CA ARG A 145 -11.06 -7.09 -0.04
C ARG A 145 -10.12 -7.62 -1.12
N LEU A 146 -9.36 -8.68 -0.85
CA LEU A 146 -8.49 -9.27 -1.88
C LEU A 146 -9.32 -9.82 -3.06
N PRO A 147 -9.04 -9.38 -4.30
CA PRO A 147 -9.60 -10.02 -5.49
C PRO A 147 -9.16 -11.48 -5.57
N ALA A 148 -10.07 -12.39 -5.95
CA ALA A 148 -9.79 -13.83 -5.98
C ALA A 148 -8.56 -14.18 -6.85
N ALA A 149 -8.38 -13.50 -7.99
CA ALA A 149 -7.29 -13.75 -8.93
C ALA A 149 -5.88 -13.48 -8.36
N ILE A 150 -5.75 -12.63 -7.33
CA ILE A 150 -4.45 -12.29 -6.72
C ILE A 150 -4.36 -12.72 -5.25
N ARG A 151 -5.42 -13.33 -4.69
CA ARG A 151 -5.49 -13.66 -3.26
C ARG A 151 -4.32 -14.54 -2.82
N ASP A 152 -4.10 -15.66 -3.51
CA ASP A 152 -3.05 -16.61 -3.11
C ASP A 152 -1.65 -16.01 -3.25
N LEU A 153 -1.43 -15.20 -4.30
CA LEU A 153 -0.18 -14.47 -4.50
C LEU A 153 0.10 -13.52 -3.33
N VAL A 154 -0.87 -12.70 -2.95
CA VAL A 154 -0.70 -11.73 -1.85
C VAL A 154 -0.56 -12.44 -0.51
N LEU A 155 -1.33 -13.49 -0.24
CA LEU A 155 -1.23 -14.21 1.04
C LEU A 155 0.11 -14.95 1.20
N ASP A 156 0.63 -15.56 0.14
CA ASP A 156 1.95 -16.17 0.18
C ASP A 156 3.05 -15.10 0.37
N ASP A 157 2.90 -13.95 -0.28
CA ASP A 157 3.84 -12.85 -0.11
C ASP A 157 3.78 -12.20 1.29
N GLN A 158 2.58 -12.06 1.87
CA GLN A 158 2.40 -11.68 3.27
C GLN A 158 3.19 -12.62 4.18
N ARG A 159 3.08 -13.94 3.99
CA ARG A 159 3.81 -14.95 4.76
C ARG A 159 5.33 -14.81 4.59
N LEU A 160 5.82 -14.64 3.37
CA LEU A 160 7.25 -14.56 3.07
C LEU A 160 7.90 -13.24 3.55
N ARG A 161 7.19 -12.12 3.43
CA ARG A 161 7.72 -10.78 3.71
C ARG A 161 7.26 -10.21 5.05
N ASN A 162 6.54 -10.97 5.89
CA ASN A 162 5.99 -10.45 7.14
C ASN A 162 7.06 -9.87 8.07
N GLY A 163 8.23 -10.52 8.17
CA GLY A 163 9.33 -10.06 9.01
C GLY A 163 9.84 -8.66 8.66
N ILE A 164 9.88 -8.30 7.36
CA ILE A 164 10.25 -6.94 6.93
C ILE A 164 9.08 -5.95 6.94
N CYS A 165 7.87 -6.45 7.18
CA CYS A 165 6.63 -5.69 7.37
C CYS A 165 6.22 -5.63 8.84
N TRP A 166 7.15 -5.84 9.78
CA TRP A 166 6.92 -5.75 11.23
C TRP A 166 5.85 -6.70 11.76
N TRP A 167 5.71 -7.87 11.15
CA TRP A 167 4.68 -8.85 11.53
C TRP A 167 3.25 -8.29 11.41
N ALA A 168 3.06 -7.27 10.56
CA ALA A 168 1.77 -6.60 10.41
C ALA A 168 0.66 -7.56 9.93
N PHE A 169 1.01 -8.65 9.26
CA PHE A 169 0.04 -9.59 8.68
C PHE A 169 -0.32 -10.76 9.60
N ASP A 170 0.05 -10.71 10.88
CA ASP A 170 -0.40 -11.65 11.91
C ASP A 170 -1.82 -11.26 12.40
N CYS A 171 -2.76 -11.35 11.46
CA CYS A 171 -4.15 -11.62 11.76
C CYS A 171 -4.38 -13.14 11.78
#